data_AF-A0A0D8XQN0-F1
#
_entry.id   AF-A0A0D8XQN0-F1
#
_cell.length_a   1.000
_cell.length_b   1.000
_cell.length_c   1.000
_cell.angle_alpha   90.00
_cell.angle_beta   90.00
_cell.angle_gamma   90.00
#
_symmetry.space_group_name_H-M   'P 1'
#
loop_
_entity.id
_entity.type
_entity.pdbx_description
1 polymer ?
#
loop_
_entity_poly.entity_id
_entity_poly.type
_entity_poly.pdbx_seq_one_letter_code
_entity_poly.pdbx_strand_id
1 'polypeptide(L)'
;MLGVFRITQVKVEKKSGEVCLNKTDLERLEKNQVVVLHFPSPLKTRFFFNQMPSISVTKCKSCNKVFHSDDFEMAVLQEGHCPFCRSVQKRTGNEILIDDF
;
A
#
# COMPACT_ATOMS: atom_id res chain seq x y z
N MET A 1 -16.76 -0.28 41.88
CA MET A 1 -15.93 -1.36 41.30
C MET A 1 -16.52 -1.72 39.96
N LEU A 2 -15.89 -1.36 38.83
CA LEU A 2 -16.19 -1.94 37.52
C LEU A 2 -15.11 -1.53 36.49
N GLY A 3 -14.22 -2.48 36.23
CA GLY A 3 -13.61 -2.82 34.93
C GLY A 3 -12.97 -1.73 34.08
N VAL A 4 -11.65 -1.56 34.21
CA VAL A 4 -10.81 -1.00 33.16
C VAL A 4 -10.66 -2.07 32.07
N PHE A 5 -11.43 -1.96 30.98
CA PHE A 5 -11.20 -2.79 29.79
C PHE A 5 -10.11 -2.15 28.94
N ARG A 6 -8.87 -2.60 29.17
CA ARG A 6 -7.74 -2.37 28.28
C ARG A 6 -7.97 -3.19 27.02
N ILE A 7 -8.35 -2.54 25.92
CA ILE A 7 -8.44 -3.21 24.61
C ILE A 7 -7.01 -3.41 24.10
N THR A 8 -6.42 -4.54 24.48
CA THR A 8 -5.34 -5.20 23.75
C THR A 8 -5.93 -5.89 22.52
N GLN A 9 -5.27 -5.70 21.37
CA GLN A 9 -5.57 -6.24 20.04
C GLN A 9 -6.67 -5.52 19.25
N VAL A 10 -6.24 -4.73 18.26
CA VAL A 10 -7.06 -4.41 17.09
C VAL A 10 -7.24 -5.71 16.31
N LYS A 11 -8.30 -6.44 16.63
CA LYS A 11 -8.71 -7.63 15.90
C LYS A 11 -9.41 -7.13 14.63
N VAL A 12 -8.66 -6.99 13.55
CA VAL A 12 -9.22 -6.72 12.22
C VAL A 12 -9.92 -7.99 11.75
N GLU A 13 -11.17 -8.19 12.18
CA GLU A 13 -12.00 -9.29 11.69
C GLU A 13 -12.48 -8.97 10.27
N LYS A 14 -12.09 -9.83 9.32
CA LYS A 14 -12.50 -9.78 7.92
C LYS A 14 -14.03 -9.80 7.78
N LYS A 15 -14.60 -8.67 7.39
CA LYS A 15 -15.58 -8.59 6.32
C LYS A 15 -15.03 -7.60 5.30
N SER A 16 -15.19 -7.87 4.01
CA SER A 16 -14.83 -6.97 2.92
C SER A 16 -15.52 -5.61 3.12
N GLY A 17 -14.87 -4.71 3.84
CA GLY A 17 -15.48 -3.53 4.42
C GLY A 17 -14.49 -2.38 4.48
N GLU A 18 -15.05 -1.18 4.48
CA GLU A 18 -14.33 0.06 4.65
C GLU A 18 -13.66 0.10 6.03
N VAL A 19 -12.39 0.46 6.06
CA VAL A 19 -11.62 0.62 7.30
C VAL A 19 -11.52 2.12 7.58
N CYS A 20 -12.27 2.60 8.59
CA CYS A 20 -12.22 3.99 9.04
C CYS A 20 -11.28 4.10 10.23
N LEU A 21 -10.23 4.91 10.11
CA LEU A 21 -9.23 5.13 11.16
C LEU A 21 -9.28 6.60 11.60
N ASN A 22 -9.08 6.83 12.90
CA ASN A 22 -8.87 8.19 13.41
C ASN A 22 -7.39 8.57 13.32
N LYS A 23 -7.06 9.82 13.66
CA LYS A 23 -5.69 10.34 13.65
C LYS A 23 -4.71 9.47 14.45
N THR A 24 -5.08 9.09 15.67
CA THR A 24 -4.24 8.30 16.57
C THR A 24 -3.99 6.89 16.03
N ASP A 25 -5.00 6.29 15.38
CA ASP A 25 -4.86 4.98 14.75
C ASP A 25 -3.94 5.04 13.53
N LEU A 26 -4.05 6.08 12.70
CA LEU A 26 -3.18 6.33 11.55
C LEU A 26 -1.71 6.51 11.96
N GLU A 27 -1.44 7.25 13.03
CA GLU A 27 -0.08 7.47 13.56
C GLU A 27 0.60 6.18 14.05
N ARG A 28 -0.19 5.14 14.35
CA ARG A 28 0.32 3.84 14.80
C ARG A 28 0.54 2.86 13.65
N LEU A 29 0.11 3.20 12.44
CA LEU A 29 0.28 2.31 11.31
C LEU A 29 1.73 2.24 10.91
N GLU A 30 2.15 1.03 10.55
CA GLU A 30 3.40 0.86 9.86
C GLU A 30 3.29 1.46 8.46
N LYS A 31 4.41 1.96 7.95
CA LYS A 31 4.49 2.59 6.63
C LYS A 31 3.89 1.74 5.50
N ASN A 32 4.08 0.43 5.57
CA ASN A 32 3.60 -0.52 4.56
C ASN A 32 2.16 -1.00 4.79
N GLN A 33 1.49 -0.57 5.87
CA GLN A 33 0.09 -0.92 6.16
C GLN A 33 -0.91 -0.09 5.34
N VAL A 34 -0.48 1.02 4.74
CA VAL A 34 -1.33 1.85 3.88
C VAL A 34 -0.68 2.08 2.54
N VAL A 35 -1.44 1.83 1.47
CA VAL A 35 -1.06 2.19 0.11
C VAL A 35 -1.93 3.33 -0.36
N VAL A 36 -1.29 4.44 -0.74
CA VAL A 36 -1.96 5.64 -1.24
C VAL A 36 -1.91 5.67 -2.76
N LEU A 37 -3.09 5.67 -3.39
CA LEU A 37 -3.25 5.83 -4.83
C LEU A 37 -3.77 7.23 -5.14
N HIS A 38 -2.85 8.12 -5.53
CA HIS A 38 -3.21 9.42 -6.07
C HIS A 38 -3.71 9.28 -7.51
N PHE A 39 -4.85 9.91 -7.77
CA PHE A 39 -5.40 10.04 -9.12
C PHE A 39 -5.50 11.52 -9.48
N PRO A 40 -5.30 11.87 -10.76
CA PRO A 40 -5.56 13.22 -11.21
C PRO A 40 -7.05 13.57 -11.09
N SER A 41 -7.34 14.85 -10.90
CA SER A 41 -8.71 15.38 -10.91
C SER A 41 -9.45 14.91 -12.18
N PRO A 42 -10.73 14.48 -12.09
CA PRO A 42 -11.66 14.60 -10.96
C PRO A 42 -11.70 13.41 -10.00
N LEU A 43 -10.81 12.43 -10.17
CA LEU A 43 -10.84 11.20 -9.38
C LEU A 43 -10.25 11.44 -7.98
N LYS A 44 -10.92 10.91 -6.95
CA LYS A 44 -10.46 11.00 -5.57
C LYS A 44 -9.27 10.08 -5.31
N THR A 45 -8.34 10.53 -4.46
CA THR A 45 -7.29 9.66 -3.90
C THR A 45 -7.93 8.47 -3.19
N ARG A 46 -7.38 7.27 -3.39
CA ARG A 46 -7.84 6.04 -2.76
C ARG A 46 -6.79 5.50 -1.81
N PHE A 47 -7.25 4.94 -0.70
CA PHE A 47 -6.40 4.33 0.31
C PHE A 47 -6.72 2.83 0.37
N PHE A 48 -5.67 2.01 0.39
CA PHE A 48 -5.80 0.57 0.57
C PHE A 48 -5.06 0.18 1.85
N PHE A 49 -5.72 -0.60 2.70
CA PHE A 49 -5.11 -1.17 3.88
C PHE A 49 -4.42 -2.49 3.51
N ASN A 50 -3.10 -2.56 3.70
CA ASN A 50 -2.33 -3.78 3.48
C ASN A 50 -2.45 -4.68 4.71
N GLN A 51 -3.14 -5.80 4.54
CA GLN A 51 -3.33 -6.79 5.60
C GLN A 51 -2.04 -7.56 5.93
N MET A 52 -1.04 -7.55 5.03
CA MET A 52 0.25 -8.23 5.21
C MET A 52 1.40 -7.24 4.98
N PRO A 53 1.69 -6.33 5.93
CA PRO A 53 2.75 -5.33 5.79
C PRO A 53 4.17 -5.92 5.73
N SER A 54 4.33 -7.18 6.16
CA SER A 54 5.56 -7.95 5.98
C SER A 54 5.86 -8.30 4.51
N ILE A 55 4.84 -8.28 3.65
CA ILE A 55 5.00 -8.47 2.21
C ILE A 55 5.01 -7.09 1.55
N SER A 56 6.15 -6.74 0.97
CA SER A 56 6.32 -5.46 0.30
C SER A 56 5.44 -5.40 -0.97
N VAL A 57 4.92 -4.21 -1.24
CA VAL A 57 4.10 -3.96 -2.42
C VAL A 57 4.61 -2.75 -3.19
N THR A 58 4.53 -2.81 -4.50
CA THR A 58 4.94 -1.75 -5.41
C THR A 58 3.77 -1.29 -6.27
N LYS A 59 3.61 0.04 -6.39
CA LYS A 59 2.62 0.69 -7.22
C LYS A 59 3.23 1.07 -8.56
N CYS A 60 2.63 0.61 -9.66
CA CYS A 60 3.00 1.08 -11.00
C CYS A 60 2.61 2.56 -11.16
N LYS A 61 3.57 3.43 -11.52
CA LYS A 61 3.34 4.88 -11.70
C LYS A 61 2.40 5.20 -12.86
N SER A 62 2.31 4.35 -13.86
CA SER A 62 1.47 4.57 -15.05
C SER A 62 0.01 4.17 -14.85
N CYS A 63 -0.26 3.01 -14.23
CA CYS A 63 -1.61 2.46 -14.13
C CYS A 63 -2.17 2.40 -12.69
N ASN A 64 -1.39 2.85 -11.69
CA ASN A 64 -1.72 2.81 -10.27
C ASN A 64 -2.08 1.42 -9.71
N LYS A 65 -1.78 0.34 -10.44
CA LYS A 65 -1.95 -1.02 -9.90
C LYS A 65 -0.84 -1.33 -8.90
N VAL A 66 -1.24 -2.06 -7.87
CA VAL A 66 -0.37 -2.51 -6.78
C VAL A 66 -0.07 -3.99 -7.00
N PHE A 67 1.19 -4.35 -6.85
CA PHE A 67 1.73 -5.69 -7.03
C PHE A 67 2.60 -6.05 -5.82
N HIS A 68 2.86 -7.33 -5.60
CA HIS A 68 4.00 -7.71 -4.76
C HIS A 68 5.29 -7.20 -5.40
N SER A 69 6.18 -6.59 -4.61
CA SER A 69 7.36 -5.92 -5.18
C SER A 69 8.25 -6.92 -5.91
N ASP A 70 8.52 -8.08 -5.32
CA ASP A 70 9.38 -9.11 -5.91
C ASP A 70 8.86 -9.58 -7.28
N ASP A 71 7.54 -9.82 -7.40
CA ASP A 71 6.91 -10.21 -8.66
C ASP A 71 6.97 -9.09 -9.71
N PHE A 72 6.75 -7.84 -9.29
CA PHE A 72 6.80 -6.69 -10.18
C PHE A 72 8.22 -6.41 -10.68
N GLU A 73 9.20 -6.48 -9.78
CA GLU A 73 10.62 -6.32 -10.10
C GLU A 73 11.09 -7.42 -11.05
N MET A 74 10.73 -8.68 -10.79
CA MET A 74 11.07 -9.78 -11.69
C MET A 74 10.45 -9.59 -13.09
N ALA A 75 9.18 -9.20 -13.17
CA ALA A 75 8.52 -8.95 -14.45
C ALA A 75 9.19 -7.78 -15.21
N VAL A 76 9.57 -6.71 -14.51
CA VAL A 76 10.28 -5.58 -15.11
C VAL A 76 11.70 -5.96 -15.52
N LEU A 77 12.39 -6.83 -14.78
CA LEU A 77 13.72 -7.33 -15.15
C LEU A 77 13.69 -8.20 -16.41
N GLN A 78 12.66 -9.01 -16.58
CA GLN A 78 12.50 -9.90 -17.72
C GLN A 78 12.03 -9.16 -18.97
N GLU A 79 11.00 -8.31 -18.83
CA GLU A 79 10.28 -7.72 -19.97
C GLU A 79 10.47 -6.20 -20.13
N GLY A 80 11.07 -5.52 -19.14
CA GLY A 80 11.30 -4.08 -19.16
C GLY A 80 10.07 -3.19 -18.91
N HIS A 81 8.90 -3.79 -18.65
CA HIS A 81 7.64 -3.05 -18.53
C HIS A 81 6.68 -3.62 -17.47
N CYS A 82 5.69 -2.83 -17.07
CA CYS A 82 4.65 -3.27 -16.14
C CYS A 82 3.90 -4.50 -16.69
N PRO A 83 3.69 -5.57 -15.89
CA PRO A 83 3.01 -6.79 -16.35
C PRO A 83 1.53 -6.58 -16.69
N PHE A 84 0.92 -5.46 -16.26
CA PHE A 84 -0.46 -5.14 -16.57
C PHE A 84 -0.61 -4.15 -17.73
N CYS A 85 -0.01 -2.97 -17.62
CA CYS A 85 -0.23 -1.88 -18.59
C CYS A 85 0.86 -1.76 -19.65
N ARG A 86 1.94 -2.56 -19.56
CA ARG A 86 3.09 -2.55 -20.48
C ARG A 86 3.80 -1.20 -20.64
N SER A 87 3.51 -0.23 -19.77
CA SER A 87 4.30 0.99 -19.70
C SER A 87 5.73 0.64 -19.28
N VAL A 88 6.72 1.22 -19.97
CA VAL A 88 8.14 1.05 -19.66
C VAL A 88 8.39 1.53 -18.23
N GLN A 89 9.06 0.68 -17.44
CA GLN A 89 9.43 1.03 -16.07
C GLN A 89 10.91 1.42 -16.07
N LYS A 90 11.22 2.66 -15.68
CA LYS A 90 12.61 3.09 -15.52
C LYS A 90 13.14 2.50 -14.20
N ARG A 91 14.26 1.79 -14.26
CA ARG A 91 15.02 1.41 -13.06
C ARG A 91 15.57 2.68 -12.42
N THR A 92 14.98 3.14 -11.33
CA THR A 92 15.70 3.99 -10.36
C THR A 92 16.63 3.05 -9.60
N GLY A 93 17.94 3.09 -9.88
CA GLY A 93 18.91 2.23 -9.20
C GLY A 93 18.91 2.46 -7.69
N ASN A 94 19.02 1.38 -6.91
CA ASN A 94 19.34 1.28 -5.48
C ASN A 94 18.96 2.43 -4.52
N GLU A 95 17.82 3.07 -4.74
CA GLU A 95 17.21 3.94 -3.75
C GLU A 95 15.75 3.53 -3.65
N ILE A 96 15.40 3.00 -2.49
CA ILE A 96 14.02 2.90 -2.03
C ILE A 96 13.56 4.35 -1.91
N LEU A 97 13.11 4.94 -3.01
CA LEU A 97 12.31 6.15 -2.98
C LEU A 97 10.96 5.74 -2.40
N ILE A 98 10.94 5.67 -1.08
CA ILE A 98 9.77 6.11 -0.37
C ILE A 98 9.50 7.51 -0.92
N ASP A 99 8.38 7.70 -1.61
CA ASP A 99 7.83 9.03 -1.76
C ASP A 99 7.60 9.56 -0.33
N ASP A 100 8.54 10.36 0.18
CA ASP A 100 8.45 11.07 1.47
C ASP A 100 7.35 12.13 1.36
N PHE A 101 6.09 11.73 1.57
CA PHE A 101 4.97 12.62 1.88
C PHE A 101 3.95 11.92 2.79
#